data_AF-A0AAE3AEL2-F1
#
_entry.id   AF-A0AAE3AEL2-F1
#
_cell.length_a   1.000
_cell.length_b   1.000
_cell.length_c   1.000
_cell.angle_alpha   90.00
_cell.angle_beta   90.00
_cell.angle_gamma   90.00
#
_symmetry.space_group_name_H-M   'P 1'
#
loop_
_entity.id
_entity.type
_entity.pdbx_description
1 polymer ?
#
loop_
_entity_poly.entity_id
_entity_poly.type
_entity_poly.pdbx_seq_one_letter_code
_entity_poly.pdbx_strand_id
1 'polypeptide(L)'
;MKKRLEALWCALFRVNKNATGYTWPICRILLCLLSYWLLTVVNGSRPMSTPRAVVFVLLIVLTWGLFYGVICALVEINIVRKHRRSPKTRQPVSGREKAAGKPFSLEQLAALAEENDIVELRLLHGSRTVTAGSSSDYTPQKGFFDKRYYVGSKEMETIDDFRRALEPYAPGSTVTVLTIDGVKPQ
;
A
#
# COMPACT_ATOMS: atom_id res chain seq x y z
N MET A 1 -34.57 0.65 14.69
CA MET A 1 -34.31 0.29 13.28
C MET A 1 -33.65 1.41 12.47
N LYS A 2 -34.10 2.67 12.55
CA LYS A 2 -33.49 3.83 11.84
C LYS A 2 -31.96 3.96 11.99
N LYS A 3 -31.43 3.92 13.23
CA LYS A 3 -29.98 4.04 13.50
C LYS A 3 -29.10 2.98 12.81
N ARG A 4 -29.63 1.76 12.63
CA ARG A 4 -28.90 0.67 11.96
C ARG A 4 -28.89 0.85 10.44
N LEU A 5 -29.98 1.40 9.89
CA LEU A 5 -30.10 1.71 8.48
C LEU A 5 -29.17 2.87 8.08
N GLU A 6 -29.10 3.91 8.90
CA GLU A 6 -28.18 5.05 8.73
C GLU A 6 -26.71 4.60 8.81
N ALA A 7 -26.39 3.71 9.77
CA ALA A 7 -25.04 3.15 9.88
C ALA A 7 -24.64 2.33 8.65
N LEU A 8 -25.57 1.55 8.10
CA LEU A 8 -25.39 0.80 6.84
C LEU A 8 -25.22 1.75 5.65
N TRP A 9 -26.01 2.82 5.59
CA TRP A 9 -25.93 3.82 4.53
C TRP A 9 -24.60 4.58 4.55
N CYS A 10 -24.16 5.01 5.73
CA CYS A 10 -22.84 5.59 5.93
C CYS A 10 -21.74 4.57 5.61
N ALA A 11 -21.90 3.30 5.97
CA ALA A 11 -20.91 2.28 5.65
C ALA A 11 -20.81 2.00 4.15
N LEU A 12 -21.90 2.10 3.39
CA LEU A 12 -21.88 1.85 1.95
C LEU A 12 -21.28 3.01 1.14
N PHE A 13 -21.58 4.26 1.51
CA PHE A 13 -21.23 5.44 0.71
C PHE A 13 -20.12 6.31 1.29
N ARG A 14 -19.61 5.99 2.49
CA ARG A 14 -18.45 6.68 3.05
C ARG A 14 -17.17 5.95 2.70
N VAL A 15 -16.22 6.71 2.16
CA VAL A 15 -14.86 6.23 1.90
C VAL A 15 -14.15 5.95 3.22
N ASN A 16 -13.79 4.69 3.44
CA ASN A 16 -12.98 4.25 4.56
C ASN A 16 -11.50 4.57 4.29
N LYS A 17 -11.03 5.68 4.86
CA LYS A 17 -9.63 6.13 4.74
C LYS A 17 -8.63 5.22 5.45
N ASN A 18 -9.09 4.35 6.34
CA ASN A 18 -8.26 3.44 7.14
C ASN A 18 -8.29 1.99 6.63
N ALA A 19 -8.80 1.76 5.41
CA ALA A 19 -8.84 0.43 4.82
C ALA A 19 -7.42 -0.15 4.68
N THR A 20 -7.22 -1.35 5.21
CA THR A 20 -5.94 -2.10 5.17
C THR A 20 -5.99 -3.30 4.21
N GLY A 21 -7.19 -3.68 3.75
CA GLY A 21 -7.42 -4.82 2.88
C GLY A 21 -8.44 -4.53 1.78
N TYR A 22 -8.38 -5.32 0.71
CA TYR A 22 -9.27 -5.19 -0.45
C TYR A 22 -10.62 -5.87 -0.28
N THR A 23 -10.81 -6.69 0.75
CA THR A 23 -12.04 -7.46 0.99
C THR A 23 -13.28 -6.56 1.04
N TRP A 24 -13.23 -5.49 1.81
CA TRP A 24 -14.35 -4.56 1.94
C TRP A 24 -14.70 -3.80 0.64
N PRO A 25 -13.74 -3.16 -0.06
CA PRO A 25 -13.99 -2.56 -1.37
C PRO A 25 -14.56 -3.55 -2.40
N ILE A 26 -14.02 -4.78 -2.44
CA ILE A 26 -14.48 -5.83 -3.38
C ILE A 26 -15.92 -6.25 -3.05
N CYS A 27 -16.24 -6.51 -1.78
CA CYS A 27 -17.60 -6.82 -1.37
C CYS A 27 -18.59 -5.71 -1.73
N ARG A 28 -18.18 -4.44 -1.60
CA ARG A 28 -19.00 -3.28 -1.98
C ARG A 28 -19.27 -3.25 -3.50
N ILE A 29 -18.25 -3.50 -4.32
CA ILE A 29 -18.41 -3.58 -5.79
C ILE A 29 -19.36 -4.73 -6.16
N LEU A 30 -19.18 -5.91 -5.56
CA LEU A 30 -20.05 -7.07 -5.81
C LEU A 30 -21.51 -6.79 -5.43
N LEU A 31 -21.74 -6.12 -4.30
CA LEU A 31 -23.07 -5.67 -3.87
C LEU A 31 -23.68 -4.69 -4.88
N CYS A 32 -22.90 -3.71 -5.35
CA CYS A 32 -23.36 -2.76 -6.36
C CYS A 32 -23.73 -3.46 -7.68
N LEU A 33 -22.90 -4.39 -8.16
CA LEU A 33 -23.16 -5.15 -9.38
C LEU A 33 -24.40 -6.05 -9.25
N LEU A 34 -24.54 -6.75 -8.12
CA LEU A 34 -25.69 -7.63 -7.86
C LEU A 34 -26.99 -6.83 -7.78
N SER A 35 -26.97 -5.67 -7.13
CA SER A 35 -28.14 -4.79 -7.08
C SER A 35 -28.50 -4.18 -8.44
N TYR A 36 -27.50 -3.81 -9.26
CA TYR A 36 -27.73 -3.35 -10.63
C TYR A 36 -28.36 -4.45 -11.50
N TRP A 37 -27.83 -5.68 -11.43
CA TRP A 37 -28.38 -6.82 -12.15
C TRP A 37 -29.83 -7.12 -11.74
N LEU A 38 -30.14 -7.06 -10.44
CA LEU A 38 -31.51 -7.25 -9.96
C LEU A 38 -32.45 -6.17 -10.53
N LEU A 39 -32.00 -4.92 -10.59
CA LEU A 39 -32.77 -3.80 -11.13
C LEU A 39 -33.03 -3.93 -12.63
N THR A 40 -32.07 -4.41 -13.42
CA THR A 40 -32.24 -4.57 -14.87
C THR A 40 -33.12 -5.78 -15.20
N VAL A 41 -32.96 -6.91 -14.51
CA VAL A 41 -33.80 -8.10 -14.71
C VAL A 41 -35.26 -7.83 -14.35
N VAL A 42 -35.52 -7.19 -13.21
CA VAL A 42 -36.90 -6.92 -12.74
C VAL A 42 -37.61 -5.87 -13.62
N ASN A 43 -36.88 -4.89 -14.17
CA ASN A 43 -37.48 -3.86 -15.02
C ASN A 43 -37.57 -4.26 -16.50
N GLY A 44 -36.69 -5.14 -17.01
CA GLY A 44 -36.73 -5.63 -18.38
C GLY A 44 -37.97 -6.45 -18.72
N SER A 45 -38.68 -6.97 -17.72
CA SER A 45 -39.85 -7.85 -17.89
C SER A 45 -41.21 -7.12 -17.97
N ARG A 46 -41.26 -5.77 -17.95
CA ARG A 46 -42.52 -5.01 -17.78
C ARG A 46 -42.80 -3.97 -18.89
N PRO A 47 -43.84 -4.15 -19.74
CA PRO A 47 -44.13 -3.25 -20.87
C PRO A 47 -44.78 -1.89 -20.49
N MET A 48 -44.10 -0.76 -20.78
CA MET A 48 -44.71 0.47 -21.33
C MET A 48 -46.06 1.07 -20.83
N SER A 49 -46.18 1.84 -19.74
CA SER A 49 -47.45 2.50 -19.27
C SER A 49 -47.17 3.64 -18.26
N THR A 50 -48.06 4.63 -18.22
CA THR A 50 -47.89 6.03 -17.76
C THR A 50 -47.53 6.33 -16.28
N PRO A 51 -47.77 5.50 -15.24
CA PRO A 51 -47.27 5.79 -13.88
C PRO A 51 -45.74 5.58 -13.72
N ARG A 52 -45.02 5.33 -14.84
CA ARG A 52 -43.59 5.01 -14.88
C ARG A 52 -42.64 6.19 -14.73
N ALA A 53 -43.06 7.45 -14.84
CA ALA A 53 -42.14 8.58 -14.73
C ALA A 53 -41.47 8.65 -13.34
N VAL A 54 -42.23 8.45 -12.27
CA VAL A 54 -41.71 8.40 -10.89
C VAL A 54 -40.77 7.21 -10.72
N VAL A 55 -41.14 6.05 -11.27
CA VAL A 55 -40.30 4.84 -11.24
C VAL A 55 -38.99 5.07 -12.01
N PHE A 56 -39.05 5.74 -13.15
CA PHE A 56 -37.89 6.07 -13.98
C PHE A 56 -36.93 7.02 -13.27
N VAL A 57 -37.46 8.06 -12.60
CA VAL A 57 -36.66 8.98 -11.77
C VAL A 57 -36.00 8.22 -10.61
N LEU A 58 -36.73 7.34 -9.92
CA LEU A 58 -36.17 6.52 -8.85
C LEU A 58 -35.05 5.58 -9.35
N LEU A 59 -35.19 5.00 -10.54
CA LEU A 59 -34.17 4.16 -11.16
C LEU A 59 -32.92 4.95 -11.54
N ILE A 60 -33.09 6.17 -12.04
CA ILE A 60 -31.96 7.08 -12.28
C ILE A 60 -31.22 7.35 -10.98
N VAL A 61 -31.92 7.75 -9.92
CA VAL A 61 -31.31 8.04 -8.60
C VAL A 61 -30.58 6.81 -8.04
N LEU A 62 -31.19 5.62 -8.14
CA LEU A 62 -30.57 4.36 -7.72
C LEU A 62 -29.30 4.06 -8.51
N THR A 63 -29.33 4.23 -9.83
CA THR A 63 -28.19 3.96 -10.72
C THR A 63 -27.02 4.90 -10.41
N TRP A 64 -27.30 6.19 -10.17
CA TRP A 64 -26.29 7.16 -9.74
C TRP A 64 -25.70 6.82 -8.36
N GLY A 65 -26.53 6.35 -7.43
CA GLY A 65 -26.07 5.84 -6.14
C GLY A 65 -25.10 4.66 -6.28
N LEU A 66 -25.43 3.70 -7.14
CA LEU A 66 -24.56 2.56 -7.41
C LEU A 66 -23.22 2.98 -8.04
N PHE A 67 -23.26 3.91 -8.99
CA PHE A 67 -22.06 4.47 -9.61
C PHE A 67 -21.17 5.18 -8.57
N TYR A 68 -21.77 5.95 -7.67
CA TYR A 68 -21.06 6.61 -6.57
C TYR A 68 -20.42 5.59 -5.62
N GLY A 69 -21.12 4.50 -5.28
CA GLY A 69 -20.57 3.40 -4.46
C GLY A 69 -19.34 2.74 -5.07
N VAL A 70 -19.33 2.54 -6.40
CA VAL A 70 -18.17 2.03 -7.14
C VAL A 70 -17.01 3.01 -7.10
N ILE A 71 -17.24 4.31 -7.30
CA ILE A 71 -16.20 5.34 -7.18
C ILE A 71 -15.58 5.32 -5.78
N CYS A 72 -16.39 5.25 -4.72
CA CYS A 72 -15.89 5.15 -3.35
C CYS A 72 -15.00 3.92 -3.15
N ALA A 73 -15.38 2.76 -3.70
CA ALA A 73 -14.58 1.55 -3.63
C ALA A 73 -13.24 1.69 -4.39
N LEU A 74 -13.24 2.33 -5.56
CA LEU A 74 -12.00 2.59 -6.32
C LEU A 74 -11.05 3.53 -5.56
N VAL A 75 -11.57 4.55 -4.87
CA VAL A 75 -10.78 5.42 -4.01
C VAL A 75 -10.18 4.63 -2.85
N GLU A 76 -10.93 3.75 -2.19
CA GLU A 76 -10.41 2.87 -1.14
C GLU A 76 -9.33 1.92 -1.65
N ILE A 77 -9.51 1.34 -2.84
CA ILE A 77 -8.48 0.50 -3.49
C ILE A 77 -7.21 1.31 -3.73
N ASN A 78 -7.32 2.55 -4.19
CA ASN A 78 -6.16 3.43 -4.35
C ASN A 78 -5.49 3.78 -3.01
N ILE A 79 -6.27 3.96 -1.94
CA ILE A 79 -5.73 4.19 -0.59
C ILE A 79 -5.01 2.93 -0.08
N VAL A 80 -5.62 1.74 -0.19
CA VAL A 80 -4.98 0.47 0.20
C VAL A 80 -3.73 0.23 -0.64
N ARG A 81 -3.79 0.49 -1.95
CA ARG A 81 -2.63 0.42 -2.85
C ARG A 81 -1.54 1.39 -2.42
N LYS A 82 -1.89 2.62 -2.02
CA LYS A 82 -0.94 3.60 -1.47
C LYS A 82 -0.37 3.16 -0.13
N HIS A 83 -1.17 2.56 0.76
CA HIS A 83 -0.70 2.02 2.04
C HIS A 83 0.25 0.84 1.85
N ARG A 84 -0.02 -0.04 0.89
CA ARG A 84 0.86 -1.17 0.54
C ARG A 84 2.10 -0.75 -0.24
N ARG A 85 1.98 0.25 -1.14
CA ARG A 85 3.10 0.82 -1.87
C ARG A 85 3.92 1.81 -1.05
N SER A 86 3.39 2.31 0.07
CA SER A 86 4.20 3.11 0.99
C SER A 86 5.20 2.12 1.56
N PRO A 87 6.46 2.20 1.12
CA PRO A 87 7.41 1.21 1.55
C PRO A 87 7.65 1.47 3.05
N LYS A 88 7.94 0.42 3.83
CA LYS A 88 8.20 0.47 5.28
C LYS A 88 9.22 1.57 5.68
N THR A 89 9.90 2.12 4.70
CA THR A 89 10.69 3.35 4.54
C THR A 89 10.13 4.65 5.14
N ARG A 90 8.99 4.74 5.83
CA ARG A 90 8.56 6.00 6.49
C ARG A 90 7.72 5.79 7.75
N GLN A 91 7.98 4.75 8.54
CA GLN A 91 7.30 4.65 9.83
C GLN A 91 7.95 5.62 10.84
N PRO A 92 7.14 6.31 11.65
CA PRO A 92 7.67 7.03 12.81
C PRO A 92 8.26 6.01 13.79
N VAL A 93 9.48 6.25 14.22
CA VAL A 93 10.23 5.34 15.09
C VAL A 93 9.96 5.71 16.55
N SER A 94 9.56 4.73 17.35
CA SER A 94 9.38 4.93 18.80
C SER A 94 10.71 5.28 19.48
N GLY A 95 10.68 6.03 20.58
CA GLY A 95 11.92 6.40 21.30
C GLY A 95 12.76 5.20 21.72
N ARG A 96 12.11 4.06 22.03
CA ARG A 96 12.76 2.80 22.39
C ARG A 96 13.46 2.12 21.22
N GLU A 97 12.90 2.20 20.01
CA GLU A 97 13.57 1.70 18.79
C GLU A 97 14.77 2.55 18.42
N LYS A 98 14.68 3.88 18.56
CA LYS A 98 15.83 4.77 18.30
C LYS A 98 17.01 4.44 19.21
N ALA A 99 16.75 4.17 20.50
CA ALA A 99 17.78 3.81 21.47
C ALA A 99 18.40 2.41 21.23
N ALA A 100 17.71 1.53 20.50
CA ALA A 100 18.20 0.19 20.16
C ALA A 100 18.97 0.15 18.83
N GLY A 101 18.97 1.24 18.07
CA GLY A 101 19.72 1.33 16.82
C GLY A 101 21.22 1.40 17.08
N LYS A 102 22.01 0.85 16.15
CA LYS A 102 23.48 0.90 16.21
C LYS A 102 24.05 1.77 15.09
N PRO A 103 25.12 2.53 15.33
CA PRO A 103 25.81 3.26 14.28
C PRO A 103 26.61 2.28 13.42
N PHE A 104 26.43 2.36 12.10
CA PHE A 104 27.25 1.68 11.10
C PHE A 104 27.89 2.70 10.18
N SER A 105 29.12 2.44 9.72
CA SER A 105 29.73 3.26 8.68
C SER A 105 29.12 2.95 7.32
N LEU A 106 29.21 3.91 6.38
CA LEU A 106 28.78 3.68 5.00
C LEU A 106 29.47 2.48 4.36
N GLU A 107 30.75 2.27 4.66
CA GLU A 107 31.52 1.14 4.14
C GLU A 107 31.04 -0.20 4.71
N GLN A 108 30.66 -0.26 5.99
CA GLN A 108 30.08 -1.48 6.55
C GLN A 108 28.74 -1.81 5.90
N LEU A 109 27.91 -0.81 5.60
CA LEU A 109 26.62 -1.02 4.93
C LEU A 109 26.81 -1.45 3.47
N ALA A 110 27.77 -0.85 2.77
CA ALA A 110 28.13 -1.23 1.43
C ALA A 110 28.67 -2.67 1.39
N ALA A 111 29.61 -3.01 2.27
CA ALA A 111 30.13 -4.37 2.39
C ALA A 111 29.02 -5.40 2.69
N LEU A 112 28.11 -5.06 3.61
CA LEU A 112 26.99 -5.94 3.94
C LEU A 112 26.05 -6.19 2.76
N ALA A 113 25.75 -5.15 1.97
CA ALA A 113 24.93 -5.29 0.76
C ALA A 113 25.69 -6.00 -0.38
N GLU A 114 27.00 -5.82 -0.47
CA GLU A 114 27.87 -6.43 -1.48
C GLU A 114 28.07 -7.93 -1.21
N GLU A 115 28.25 -8.32 0.05
CA GLU A 115 28.46 -9.72 0.45
C GLU A 115 27.16 -10.56 0.36
N ASN A 116 26.01 -9.95 0.63
CA ASN A 116 24.72 -10.66 0.64
C ASN A 116 23.94 -10.44 -0.66
N ASP A 117 23.45 -11.51 -1.27
CA ASP A 117 22.61 -11.44 -2.48
C ASP A 117 21.25 -10.79 -2.21
N ILE A 118 20.73 -10.95 -0.99
CA ILE A 118 19.50 -10.34 -0.51
C ILE A 118 19.72 -9.87 0.94
N VAL A 119 19.56 -8.58 1.20
CA VAL A 119 19.55 -8.01 2.55
C VAL A 119 18.67 -6.76 2.61
N GLU A 120 17.83 -6.65 3.64
CA GLU A 120 17.04 -5.45 3.94
C GLU A 120 17.55 -4.74 5.20
N LEU A 121 18.07 -3.53 5.01
CA LEU A 121 18.56 -2.64 6.06
C LEU A 121 17.52 -1.56 6.34
N ARG A 122 17.24 -1.33 7.62
CA ARG A 122 16.35 -0.26 8.06
C ARG A 122 17.13 0.83 8.77
N LEU A 123 17.36 1.92 8.06
CA LEU A 123 18.15 3.07 8.48
C LEU A 123 17.27 4.10 9.17
N LEU A 124 17.79 4.82 10.16
CA LEU A 124 17.13 5.95 10.81
C LEU A 124 17.69 7.25 10.23
N HIS A 125 16.80 8.12 9.76
CA HIS A 125 17.12 9.47 9.29
C HIS A 125 16.16 10.48 9.95
N GLY A 126 16.67 11.23 10.92
CA GLY A 126 15.89 12.16 11.74
C GLY A 126 14.80 11.45 12.56
N SER A 127 13.53 11.65 12.19
CA SER A 127 12.36 11.01 12.83
C SER A 127 11.75 9.87 12.02
N ARG A 128 12.32 9.56 10.85
CA ARG A 128 11.79 8.58 9.89
C ARG A 128 12.80 7.47 9.66
N THR A 129 12.30 6.31 9.26
CA THR A 129 13.16 5.25 8.73
C THR A 129 13.41 5.43 7.24
N VAL A 130 14.41 4.78 6.67
CA VAL A 130 14.60 4.54 5.23
C VAL A 130 15.03 3.08 5.09
N THR A 131 14.56 2.39 4.06
CA THR A 131 14.96 1.02 3.73
C THR A 131 16.05 1.06 2.69
N ALA A 132 17.07 0.23 2.81
CA ALA A 132 18.16 0.12 1.85
C ALA A 132 18.69 -1.31 1.83
N GLY A 133 19.44 -1.71 0.82
CA GLY A 133 20.09 -3.01 0.80
C GLY A 133 20.30 -3.56 -0.60
N SER A 134 20.35 -4.89 -0.71
CA SER A 134 20.48 -5.60 -1.97
C SER A 134 19.33 -6.59 -2.17
N SER A 135 19.00 -6.85 -3.42
CA SER A 135 18.01 -7.84 -3.81
C SER A 135 18.45 -8.47 -5.13
N SER A 136 18.45 -9.80 -5.17
CA SER A 136 18.77 -10.58 -6.36
C SER A 136 17.61 -11.51 -6.67
N ASP A 137 17.39 -11.77 -7.95
CA ASP A 137 16.45 -12.80 -8.40
C ASP A 137 17.06 -14.19 -8.17
N TYR A 138 16.22 -15.19 -7.94
CA TYR A 138 16.64 -16.56 -7.71
C TYR A 138 15.95 -17.53 -8.66
N THR A 139 16.72 -18.42 -9.28
CA THR A 139 16.18 -19.60 -9.95
C THR A 139 16.95 -20.85 -9.52
N PRO A 140 16.30 -22.02 -9.40
CA PRO A 140 16.96 -23.25 -8.99
C PRO A 140 18.14 -23.66 -9.89
N GLN A 141 18.12 -23.24 -11.16
CA GLN A 141 19.12 -23.62 -12.16
C GLN A 141 20.34 -22.69 -12.18
N LYS A 142 20.15 -21.39 -11.88
CA LYS A 142 21.19 -20.35 -12.00
C LYS A 142 21.68 -19.83 -10.66
N GLY A 143 20.96 -20.12 -9.56
CA GLY A 143 21.20 -19.49 -8.26
C GLY A 143 20.69 -18.05 -8.25
N PHE A 144 21.34 -17.20 -7.45
CA PHE A 144 21.06 -15.76 -7.42
C PHE A 144 21.65 -15.06 -8.66
N PHE A 145 20.89 -14.16 -9.28
CA PHE A 145 21.31 -13.37 -10.43
C PHE A 145 20.59 -12.01 -10.47
N ASP A 146 21.04 -11.11 -11.36
CA ASP A 146 20.52 -9.73 -11.49
C ASP A 146 20.48 -8.99 -10.15
N LYS A 147 21.62 -8.99 -9.45
CA LYS A 147 21.76 -8.29 -8.17
C LYS A 147 21.58 -6.79 -8.35
N ARG A 148 20.62 -6.23 -7.64
CA ARG A 148 20.32 -4.80 -7.58
C ARG A 148 20.54 -4.29 -6.16
N TYR A 149 21.02 -3.06 -6.06
CA TYR A 149 21.08 -2.31 -4.81
C TYR A 149 19.95 -1.30 -4.77
N TYR A 150 19.42 -0.98 -3.59
CA TYR A 150 18.34 -0.02 -3.48
C TYR A 150 18.43 0.86 -2.24
N VAL A 151 17.95 2.09 -2.37
CA VAL A 151 17.70 3.01 -1.25
C VAL A 151 16.30 3.61 -1.43
N GLY A 152 15.40 3.30 -0.51
CA GLY A 152 13.99 3.62 -0.59
C GLY A 152 13.33 2.95 -1.80
N SER A 153 12.98 3.75 -2.81
CA SER A 153 12.37 3.29 -4.05
C SER A 153 13.31 3.40 -5.26
N LYS A 154 14.57 3.79 -5.05
CA LYS A 154 15.56 3.93 -6.12
C LYS A 154 16.42 2.68 -6.15
N GLU A 155 16.44 2.01 -7.29
CA GLU A 155 17.29 0.84 -7.57
C GLU A 155 18.52 1.26 -8.40
N MET A 156 19.62 0.54 -8.21
CA MET A 156 20.94 0.82 -8.77
C MET A 156 21.64 -0.50 -9.08
N GLU A 157 22.53 -0.49 -10.07
CA GLU A 157 23.26 -1.68 -10.50
C GLU A 157 24.61 -1.81 -9.80
N THR A 158 25.24 -0.70 -9.43
CA THR A 158 26.60 -0.69 -8.89
C THR A 158 26.60 -0.40 -7.39
N ILE A 159 27.59 -0.97 -6.70
CA ILE A 159 27.81 -0.70 -5.27
C ILE A 159 28.25 0.75 -5.02
N ASP A 160 28.94 1.37 -5.97
CA ASP A 160 29.38 2.76 -5.84
C ASP A 160 28.21 3.74 -5.93
N ASP A 161 27.23 3.47 -6.80
CA ASP A 161 25.99 4.24 -6.82
C ASP A 161 25.19 4.06 -5.52
N PHE A 162 25.23 2.87 -4.93
CA PHE A 162 24.64 2.61 -3.62
C PHE A 162 25.30 3.41 -2.51
N ARG A 163 26.64 3.46 -2.46
CA ARG A 163 27.39 4.30 -1.51
C ARG A 163 26.98 5.76 -1.62
N ARG A 164 26.98 6.32 -2.84
CA ARG A 164 26.57 7.71 -3.11
C ARG A 164 25.12 7.97 -2.70
N ALA A 165 24.23 7.00 -2.90
CA ALA A 165 22.84 7.13 -2.51
C ALA A 165 22.63 7.10 -0.99
N LEU A 166 23.57 6.53 -0.22
CA LEU A 166 23.53 6.52 1.24
C LEU A 166 24.10 7.79 1.90
N GLU A 167 25.00 8.52 1.24
CA GLU A 167 25.62 9.74 1.76
C GLU A 167 24.63 10.76 2.37
N PRO A 168 23.47 11.06 1.73
CA PRO A 168 22.52 12.03 2.28
C PRO A 168 21.92 11.60 3.64
N TYR A 169 22.01 10.32 3.98
CA TYR A 169 21.48 9.75 5.23
C TYR A 169 22.55 9.63 6.32
N ALA A 170 23.81 9.96 6.01
CA ALA A 170 24.97 9.81 6.88
C ALA A 170 25.69 11.15 7.16
N PRO A 171 25.03 12.17 7.75
CA PRO A 171 25.61 13.49 7.96
C PRO A 171 26.87 13.50 8.86
N GLY A 172 27.16 12.40 9.57
CA GLY A 172 28.35 12.20 10.40
C GLY A 172 29.19 10.98 10.04
N SER A 173 29.22 10.58 8.76
CA SER A 173 29.90 9.37 8.23
C SER A 173 29.34 8.02 8.73
N THR A 174 28.35 8.07 9.62
CA THR A 174 27.67 6.90 10.16
C THR A 174 26.16 7.06 10.02
N VAL A 175 25.48 5.93 9.82
CA VAL A 175 24.03 5.83 9.77
C VAL A 175 23.58 4.95 10.92
N THR A 176 22.52 5.36 11.60
CA THR A 176 21.92 4.52 12.64
C THR A 176 21.06 3.45 11.97
N VAL A 177 21.43 2.17 12.14
CA VAL A 177 20.67 1.01 11.66
C VAL A 177 19.79 0.49 12.77
N LEU A 178 18.51 0.31 12.49
CA LEU A 178 17.51 -0.20 13.42
C LEU A 178 17.37 -1.72 13.32
N THR A 179 17.38 -2.25 12.09
CA THR A 179 17.26 -3.69 11.83
C THR A 179 18.00 -4.08 10.56
N ILE A 180 18.50 -5.32 10.54
CA ILE A 180 19.03 -6.05 9.38
C ILE A 180 18.13 -7.28 9.21
N ASP A 181 17.45 -7.41 8.07
CA ASP A 181 16.45 -8.46 7.78
C ASP A 181 15.36 -8.61 8.86
N GLY A 182 14.98 -7.48 9.46
CA GLY A 182 13.98 -7.45 10.54
C GLY A 182 14.51 -7.87 11.92
N VAL A 183 15.79 -8.25 12.03
CA VAL A 183 16.46 -8.57 13.29
C VAL A 183 17.25 -7.35 13.78
N LYS A 184 17.31 -7.14 15.10
CA LYS A 184 18.10 -6.05 15.68
C LYS A 184 19.59 -6.32 15.50
N PRO A 185 20.40 -5.30 15.14
CA PRO A 185 21.84 -5.47 15.00
C PRO A 185 22.47 -5.80 16.37
N GLN A 186 23.24 -6.89 16.43
CA GLN A 186 23.92 -7.36 17.64
C GLN A 186 25.15 -6.55 17.99
#